data_AF-A0A936T6V4-F1
#
_entry.id   AF-A0A936T6V4-F1
#
_cell.length_a   1.000
_cell.length_b   1.000
_cell.length_c   1.000
_cell.angle_alpha   90.00
_cell.angle_beta   90.00
_cell.angle_gamma   90.00
#
_symmetry.space_group_name_H-M   'P 1'
#
loop_
_entity.id
_entity.type
_entity.pdbx_description
1 polymer ?
#
loop_
_entity_poly.entity_id
_entity_poly.type
_entity_poly.pdbx_seq_one_letter_code
_entity_poly.pdbx_strand_id
1 'polypeptide(L)'
;MHKEKEPDRHSISALGGWTWTQPVPDADDSEVVRRYFALHRIPIGQLSAADLRFLIGQNECLRHLVPKALALLASDPWMETEFYPGDLLNALLRINHPAGYWSAGNPHLPGFAELARKALATAPNGVARKDLRLLQEVIERGEQHGF
;
A
#
# COMPACT_ATOMS: atom_id res chain seq x y z
N MET A 1 3.12 -23.62 13.31
CA MET A 1 2.68 -22.99 14.57
C MET A 1 3.21 -21.56 14.59
N HIS A 2 2.31 -20.58 14.74
CA HIS A 2 2.41 -19.22 14.20
C HIS A 2 3.55 -18.34 14.75
N LYS A 3 4.32 -17.73 13.84
CA LYS A 3 5.27 -16.62 14.15
C LYS A 3 4.95 -15.30 13.42
N GLU A 4 3.77 -15.16 12.82
CA GLU A 4 3.39 -13.95 12.06
C GLU A 4 2.64 -12.88 12.88
N LYS A 5 2.44 -13.07 14.19
CA LYS A 5 1.73 -12.11 15.06
C LYS A 5 2.62 -11.04 15.72
N GLU A 6 3.94 -11.06 15.50
CA GLU A 6 4.85 -10.07 16.08
C GLU A 6 4.81 -8.68 15.41
N PRO A 7 4.79 -8.51 14.08
CA PRO A 7 4.87 -7.17 13.48
C PRO A 7 3.63 -6.33 13.77
N ASP A 8 2.45 -6.95 13.90
CA ASP A 8 1.17 -6.25 14.11
C ASP A 8 1.10 -5.40 15.39
N ARG A 9 1.91 -5.76 16.38
CA ARG A 9 2.00 -5.04 17.67
C ARG A 9 2.97 -3.88 17.64
N HIS A 10 3.76 -3.74 16.57
CA HIS A 10 4.77 -2.71 16.43
C HIS A 10 4.28 -1.61 15.50
N SER A 11 4.68 -0.37 15.80
CA SER A 11 4.39 0.76 14.93
C SER A 11 5.34 0.81 13.74
N ILE A 12 5.03 1.68 12.76
CA ILE A 12 5.91 1.92 11.63
C ILE A 12 7.30 2.36 12.09
N SER A 13 7.39 3.26 13.07
CA SER A 13 8.68 3.69 13.60
C SER A 13 9.51 2.54 14.15
N ALA A 14 8.86 1.63 14.91
CA ALA A 14 9.54 0.48 15.50
C ALA A 14 10.03 -0.51 14.44
N LEU A 15 9.28 -0.70 13.35
CA LEU A 15 9.63 -1.64 12.27
C LEU A 15 10.61 -1.05 11.25
N GLY A 16 10.47 0.25 10.94
CA GLY A 16 11.25 0.95 9.93
C GLY A 16 12.52 1.61 10.46
N GLY A 17 12.74 1.61 11.79
CA GLY A 17 13.85 2.33 12.41
C GLY A 17 13.75 3.86 12.24
N TRP A 18 12.55 4.36 11.92
CA TRP A 18 12.32 5.78 11.69
C TRP A 18 12.36 6.56 13.02
N THR A 19 12.95 7.75 12.98
CA THR A 19 13.02 8.68 14.11
C THR A 19 12.59 10.06 13.66
N TRP A 20 11.59 10.64 14.33
CA TRP A 20 11.17 12.03 14.08
C TRP A 20 12.17 13.00 14.71
N THR A 21 12.72 13.90 13.91
CA THR A 21 13.74 14.88 14.34
C THR A 21 13.24 16.32 14.38
N GLN A 22 12.02 16.56 13.93
CA GLN A 22 11.38 17.87 13.93
C GLN A 22 10.56 18.09 15.22
N PRO A 23 10.11 19.32 15.50
CA PRO A 23 9.11 19.55 16.54
C PRO A 23 7.87 18.67 16.35
N VAL A 24 7.17 18.35 17.43
CA VAL A 24 5.89 17.64 17.36
C VAL A 24 4.92 18.52 16.58
N PRO A 25 4.30 18.02 15.50
CA PRO A 25 3.39 18.83 14.69
C PRO A 25 2.20 19.35 15.49
N ASP A 26 1.79 20.58 15.20
CA ASP A 26 0.67 21.26 15.85
C ASP A 26 -0.40 21.72 14.84
N ALA A 27 -1.31 22.60 15.28
CA ALA A 27 -2.44 23.06 14.46
C ALA A 27 -2.01 23.90 13.25
N ASP A 28 -0.83 24.54 13.31
CA ASP A 28 -0.30 25.38 12.23
C ASP A 28 0.36 24.55 11.11
N ASP A 29 0.68 23.28 11.38
CA ASP A 29 1.20 22.36 10.38
C ASP A 29 0.14 21.88 9.37
N SER A 30 0.59 21.28 8.27
CA SER A 30 -0.32 20.61 7.35
C SER A 30 -0.96 19.36 7.98
N GLU A 31 -2.19 19.05 7.56
CA GLU A 31 -2.87 17.82 7.97
C GLU A 31 -2.07 16.56 7.62
N VAL A 32 -1.39 16.56 6.46
CA VAL A 32 -0.54 15.46 6.01
C VAL A 32 0.61 15.22 7.01
N VAL A 33 1.30 16.28 7.45
CA VAL A 33 2.40 16.19 8.42
C VAL A 33 1.90 15.67 9.77
N ARG A 34 0.79 16.23 10.27
CA ARG A 34 0.17 15.76 11.52
C ARG A 34 -0.23 14.29 11.44
N ARG A 35 -0.91 13.87 10.37
CA ARG A 35 -1.37 12.50 10.16
C ARG A 35 -0.19 11.55 10.05
N TYR A 36 0.82 11.89 9.25
CA TYR A 36 2.03 11.10 9.09
C TYR A 36 2.73 10.87 10.43
N PHE A 37 2.93 11.93 11.22
CA PHE A 37 3.52 11.82 12.56
C PHE A 37 2.69 10.95 13.50
N ALA A 38 1.36 11.12 13.53
CA ALA A 38 0.48 10.35 14.40
C ALA A 38 0.52 8.85 14.06
N LEU A 39 0.39 8.50 12.77
CA LEU A 39 0.33 7.11 12.32
C LEU A 39 1.64 6.34 12.53
N HIS A 40 2.78 7.02 12.57
CA HIS A 40 4.07 6.39 12.85
C HIS A 40 4.16 5.72 14.24
N ARG A 41 3.27 6.12 15.16
CA ARG A 41 3.20 5.64 16.54
C ARG A 41 2.11 4.58 16.76
N ILE A 42 1.29 4.31 15.74
CA ILE A 42 0.19 3.35 15.80
C ILE A 42 0.71 1.96 15.41
N PRO A 43 0.41 0.89 16.17
CA PRO A 43 0.73 -0.48 15.76
C PRO A 43 0.11 -0.81 14.41
N ILE A 44 0.87 -1.46 13.51
CA ILE A 44 0.40 -1.69 12.14
C ILE A 44 -0.87 -2.56 12.07
N GLY A 45 -1.14 -3.38 13.09
CA GLY A 45 -2.35 -4.18 13.21
C GLY A 45 -3.61 -3.38 13.56
N GLN A 46 -3.46 -2.10 13.94
CA GLN A 46 -4.56 -1.19 14.28
C GLN A 46 -4.82 -0.15 13.18
N LEU A 47 -4.03 -0.16 12.10
CA LEU A 47 -4.21 0.76 10.98
C LEU A 47 -5.51 0.45 10.23
N SER A 48 -6.27 1.49 9.92
CA SER A 48 -7.43 1.37 9.03
C SER A 48 -7.00 1.19 7.57
N ALA A 49 -7.95 0.85 6.69
CA ALA A 49 -7.67 0.80 5.25
C ALA A 49 -7.22 2.16 4.69
N ALA A 50 -7.80 3.27 5.19
CA ALA A 50 -7.40 4.62 4.81
C ALA A 50 -5.98 4.96 5.29
N ASP A 51 -5.58 4.47 6.47
CA ASP A 51 -4.22 4.67 6.98
C ASP A 51 -3.20 3.84 6.19
N LEU A 52 -3.52 2.59 5.87
CA LEU A 52 -2.70 1.77 4.96
C LEU A 52 -2.53 2.47 3.61
N ARG A 53 -3.61 2.97 3.02
CA ARG A 53 -3.57 3.72 1.76
C ARG A 53 -2.68 4.95 1.87
N PHE A 54 -2.84 5.73 2.94
CA PHE A 54 -2.04 6.93 3.17
C PHE A 54 -0.55 6.59 3.28
N LEU A 55 -0.17 5.64 4.14
CA LEU A 55 1.23 5.28 4.42
C LEU A 55 1.92 4.61 3.23
N ILE A 56 1.21 3.73 2.50
CA ILE A 56 1.71 3.15 1.25
C ILE A 56 1.93 4.25 0.21
N GLY A 57 1.04 5.25 0.14
CA GLY A 57 1.24 6.43 -0.71
C GLY A 57 2.48 7.26 -0.34
N GLN A 58 2.92 7.19 0.92
CA GLN A 58 4.19 7.77 1.38
C GLN A 58 5.39 6.82 1.20
N ASN A 59 5.20 5.65 0.60
CA ASN A 59 6.19 4.58 0.45
C ASN A 59 6.77 4.06 1.78
N GLU A 60 5.98 4.09 2.86
CA GLU A 60 6.43 3.71 4.21
C GLU A 60 6.17 2.25 4.55
N CYS A 61 7.13 1.63 5.24
CA CYS A 61 7.00 0.29 5.83
C CYS A 61 6.45 -0.78 4.85
N LEU A 62 6.74 -0.63 3.55
CA LEU A 62 6.05 -1.36 2.48
C LEU A 62 6.11 -2.88 2.64
N ARG A 63 7.22 -3.40 3.17
CA ARG A 63 7.40 -4.83 3.49
C ARG A 63 6.26 -5.40 4.35
N HIS A 64 5.70 -4.60 5.24
CA HIS A 64 4.65 -5.04 6.17
C HIS A 64 3.26 -4.56 5.76
N LEU A 65 3.16 -3.40 5.09
CA LEU A 65 1.85 -2.83 4.73
C LEU A 65 1.29 -3.38 3.42
N VAL A 66 2.15 -3.69 2.44
CA VAL A 66 1.71 -4.23 1.14
C VAL A 66 0.96 -5.56 1.29
N PRO A 67 1.43 -6.56 2.07
CA PRO A 67 0.68 -7.80 2.26
C PRO A 67 -0.71 -7.57 2.86
N LYS A 68 -0.84 -6.61 3.79
CA LYS A 68 -2.13 -6.25 4.40
C LYS A 68 -3.06 -5.60 3.39
N ALA A 69 -2.55 -4.67 2.59
CA ALA A 69 -3.33 -4.05 1.52
C ALA A 69 -3.80 -5.06 0.48
N LEU A 70 -2.93 -5.97 0.03
CA LEU A 70 -3.30 -7.05 -0.89
C LEU A 70 -4.39 -7.96 -0.31
N ALA A 71 -4.31 -8.29 0.98
CA ALA A 71 -5.33 -9.09 1.66
C ALA A 71 -6.70 -8.39 1.71
N LEU A 72 -6.73 -7.07 1.94
CA LEU A 72 -7.97 -6.28 1.91
C LEU A 72 -8.57 -6.21 0.50
N LEU A 73 -7.74 -5.99 -0.51
CA LEU A 73 -8.18 -5.87 -1.91
C LEU A 73 -8.56 -7.21 -2.55
N ALA A 74 -8.23 -8.34 -1.92
CA ALA A 74 -8.48 -9.66 -2.49
C ALA A 74 -9.97 -9.90 -2.79
N SER A 75 -10.89 -9.40 -1.96
CA SER A 75 -12.33 -9.49 -2.20
C SER A 75 -12.82 -8.49 -3.24
N ASP A 76 -12.44 -7.21 -3.10
CA ASP A 76 -12.86 -6.11 -3.96
C ASP A 76 -11.66 -5.18 -4.27
N PRO A 77 -11.08 -5.25 -5.48
CA PRO A 77 -9.98 -4.39 -5.89
C PRO A 77 -10.36 -2.89 -5.96
N TRP A 78 -11.66 -2.59 -6.07
CA TRP A 78 -12.17 -1.23 -6.28
C TRP A 78 -12.81 -0.64 -5.01
N MET A 79 -12.58 -1.24 -3.84
CA MET A 79 -13.05 -0.69 -2.57
C MET A 79 -12.57 0.77 -2.39
N GLU A 80 -13.43 1.61 -1.84
CA GLU A 80 -13.10 2.99 -1.47
C GLU A 80 -12.66 3.05 -0.01
N THR A 81 -11.52 3.67 0.26
CA THR A 81 -11.05 3.88 1.65
C THR A 81 -11.39 5.26 2.19
N GLU A 82 -11.10 6.33 1.45
CA GLU A 82 -11.42 7.70 1.92
C GLU A 82 -11.63 8.73 0.79
N PHE A 83 -11.12 8.52 -0.44
CA PHE A 83 -11.27 9.51 -1.51
C PHE A 83 -12.09 9.06 -2.71
N TYR A 84 -11.86 7.83 -3.20
CA TYR A 84 -12.52 7.31 -4.39
C TYR A 84 -12.38 5.78 -4.50
N PRO A 85 -13.24 5.10 -5.29
CA PRO A 85 -13.16 3.66 -5.50
C PRO A 85 -11.80 3.24 -6.08
N GLY A 86 -11.12 2.32 -5.40
CA GLY A 86 -9.79 1.82 -5.77
C GLY A 86 -8.64 2.72 -5.32
N ASP A 87 -8.85 3.66 -4.40
CA ASP A 87 -7.77 4.53 -3.91
C ASP A 87 -6.61 3.75 -3.22
N LEU A 88 -6.90 2.63 -2.56
CA LEU A 88 -5.88 1.72 -2.03
C LEU A 88 -5.12 0.96 -3.13
N LEU A 89 -5.82 0.48 -4.16
CA LEU A 89 -5.19 -0.14 -5.34
C LEU A 89 -4.27 0.86 -6.05
N ASN A 90 -4.73 2.10 -6.22
CA ASN A 90 -3.96 3.18 -6.81
C ASN A 90 -2.71 3.52 -5.99
N ALA A 91 -2.76 3.45 -4.65
CA ALA A 91 -1.57 3.61 -3.82
C ALA A 91 -0.53 2.51 -4.11
N LEU A 92 -0.94 1.25 -4.25
CA LEU A 92 -0.03 0.14 -4.62
C LEU A 92 0.59 0.32 -6.01
N LEU A 93 -0.22 0.72 -7.00
CA LEU A 93 0.24 0.95 -8.38
C LEU A 93 1.27 2.09 -8.48
N ARG A 94 1.23 3.04 -7.54
CA ARG A 94 2.06 4.25 -7.54
C ARG A 94 3.29 4.16 -6.64
N ILE A 95 3.53 3.03 -5.98
CA ILE A 95 4.77 2.78 -5.25
C ILE A 95 5.95 2.99 -6.20
N ASN A 96 6.78 3.98 -5.88
CA ASN A 96 7.90 4.41 -6.70
C ASN A 96 9.22 4.45 -5.93
N HIS A 97 9.19 4.21 -4.61
CA HIS A 97 10.36 4.13 -3.77
C HIS A 97 10.35 2.87 -2.88
N PRO A 98 11.44 2.10 -2.80
CA PRO A 98 12.63 2.21 -3.65
C PRO A 98 12.29 1.99 -5.13
N ALA A 99 13.08 2.58 -6.02
CA ALA A 99 12.90 2.40 -7.46
C ALA A 99 12.91 0.90 -7.81
N GLY A 100 11.94 0.45 -8.61
CA GLY A 100 11.78 -0.97 -8.93
C GLY A 100 11.24 -1.80 -7.77
N TYR A 101 10.46 -1.21 -6.84
CA TYR A 101 9.81 -1.96 -5.75
C TYR A 101 9.09 -3.23 -6.25
N TRP A 102 8.32 -3.11 -7.34
CA TRP A 102 7.67 -4.23 -8.03
C TRP A 102 8.60 -4.93 -9.04
N SER A 103 9.78 -5.36 -8.57
CA SER A 103 10.73 -6.16 -9.36
C SER A 103 10.51 -7.66 -9.16
N ALA A 104 11.13 -8.49 -10.01
CA ALA A 104 11.05 -9.95 -9.97
C ALA A 104 11.37 -10.55 -8.59
N GLY A 105 12.24 -9.92 -7.80
CA GLY A 105 12.61 -10.39 -6.47
C GLY A 105 11.60 -10.05 -5.37
N ASN A 106 10.54 -9.28 -5.68
CA ASN A 106 9.51 -8.96 -4.71
C ASN A 106 8.55 -10.15 -4.55
N PRO A 107 8.48 -10.77 -3.35
CA PRO A 107 7.66 -11.96 -3.12
C PRO A 107 6.16 -11.70 -3.25
N HIS A 108 5.73 -10.44 -3.26
CA HIS A 108 4.32 -10.05 -3.39
C HIS A 108 3.92 -9.72 -4.83
N LEU A 109 4.87 -9.69 -5.78
CA LEU A 109 4.57 -9.39 -7.19
C LEU A 109 3.57 -10.37 -7.81
N PRO A 110 3.68 -11.72 -7.63
CA PRO A 110 2.71 -12.64 -8.21
C PRO A 110 1.28 -12.41 -7.69
N GLY A 111 1.13 -12.18 -6.38
CA GLY A 111 -0.16 -11.87 -5.77
C GLY A 111 -0.73 -10.52 -6.25
N PHE A 112 0.14 -9.54 -6.47
CA PHE A 112 -0.29 -8.26 -7.02
C PHE A 112 -0.68 -8.34 -8.49
N ALA A 113 0.02 -9.14 -9.30
CA ALA A 113 -0.34 -9.40 -10.69
C ALA A 113 -1.70 -10.10 -10.82
N GLU A 114 -2.00 -11.07 -9.94
CA GLU A 114 -3.32 -11.70 -9.87
C GLU A 114 -4.42 -10.69 -9.51
N LEU A 115 -4.17 -9.88 -8.47
CA LEU A 115 -5.08 -8.81 -8.09
C LEU A 115 -5.30 -7.81 -9.24
N ALA A 116 -4.24 -7.44 -9.96
CA ALA A 116 -4.31 -6.51 -11.08
C ALA A 116 -5.15 -7.09 -12.23
N ARG A 117 -5.02 -8.39 -12.53
CA ARG A 117 -5.85 -9.09 -13.52
C ARG A 117 -7.32 -9.06 -13.13
N LYS A 118 -7.63 -9.37 -11.87
CA LYS A 118 -9.00 -9.28 -11.34
C LYS A 118 -9.53 -7.85 -11.46
N ALA A 119 -8.75 -6.86 -11.03
CA ALA A 119 -9.14 -5.45 -11.09
C ALA A 119 -9.44 -4.99 -12.52
N LEU A 120 -8.61 -5.41 -13.49
CA LEU A 120 -8.80 -5.09 -14.91
C LEU A 120 -10.08 -5.74 -15.46
N ALA A 121 -10.37 -6.98 -15.09
CA ALA A 121 -11.58 -7.69 -15.50
C ALA A 121 -12.87 -7.10 -14.91
N THR A 122 -12.80 -6.47 -13.74
CA THR A 122 -13.94 -5.88 -13.04
C THR A 122 -13.90 -4.35 -13.00
N ALA A 123 -13.13 -3.71 -13.90
CA ALA A 123 -12.93 -2.27 -13.87
C ALA A 123 -14.26 -1.53 -14.06
N PRO A 124 -14.64 -0.62 -13.15
CA PRO A 124 -15.85 0.18 -13.31
C PRO A 124 -15.70 1.17 -14.48
N ASN A 125 -16.84 1.67 -14.97
CA ASN A 125 -16.83 2.73 -15.97
C ASN A 125 -16.18 4.00 -15.40
N GLY A 126 -15.30 4.62 -16.18
CA GLY A 126 -14.65 5.88 -15.80
C GLY A 126 -13.28 5.75 -15.13
N VAL A 127 -12.75 4.53 -14.94
CA VAL A 127 -11.35 4.35 -14.52
C VAL A 127 -10.42 5.05 -15.52
N ALA A 128 -9.45 5.81 -15.01
CA ALA A 128 -8.54 6.55 -15.85
C ALA A 128 -7.68 5.59 -16.69
N ARG A 129 -7.53 5.91 -17.99
CA ARG A 129 -6.71 5.11 -18.93
C ARG A 129 -5.29 4.84 -18.43
N LYS A 130 -4.70 5.80 -17.71
CA LYS A 130 -3.37 5.65 -17.09
C LYS A 130 -3.34 4.54 -16.02
N ASP A 131 -4.41 4.39 -15.24
CA ASP A 131 -4.46 3.40 -14.16
C ASP A 131 -4.70 2.00 -14.74
N LEU A 132 -5.52 1.88 -15.79
CA LEU A 132 -5.66 0.63 -16.57
C LEU A 132 -4.34 0.17 -17.19
N ARG A 133 -3.55 1.10 -17.71
CA ARG A 133 -2.21 0.81 -18.24
C ARG A 133 -1.26 0.31 -17.14
N LEU A 134 -1.27 0.94 -15.97
CA LEU A 134 -0.44 0.48 -14.84
C LEU A 134 -0.83 -0.95 -14.40
N LEU A 135 -2.12 -1.29 -14.41
CA LEU A 135 -2.58 -2.66 -14.14
C LEU A 135 -2.00 -3.65 -15.17
N GLN A 136 -2.06 -3.33 -16.46
CA GLN A 136 -1.48 -4.16 -17.52
C GLN A 136 0.03 -4.36 -17.33
N GLU A 137 0.77 -3.28 -17.04
CA GLU A 137 2.21 -3.37 -16.80
C GLU A 137 2.56 -4.26 -15.60
N VAL A 138 1.75 -4.24 -14.53
CA VAL A 138 1.94 -5.13 -13.37
C VAL A 138 1.69 -6.59 -13.75
N ILE A 139 0.64 -6.86 -14.54
CA ILE A 139 0.33 -8.21 -15.04
C ILE A 139 1.49 -8.74 -15.88
N GLU A 140 1.96 -7.96 -16.85
CA GLU A 140 3.07 -8.33 -17.74
C GLU A 140 4.36 -8.61 -16.95
N ARG A 141 4.68 -7.77 -15.95
CA ARG A 141 5.83 -8.01 -15.06
C ARG A 141 5.69 -9.31 -14.27
N GLY A 142 4.50 -9.63 -13.77
CA GLY A 142 4.24 -10.89 -13.07
C GLY A 142 4.43 -12.10 -13.98
N GLU A 143 3.95 -12.03 -15.22
CA GLU A 143 4.04 -13.11 -16.20
C GLU A 143 5.47 -13.36 -16.68
N GLN A 144 6.27 -12.29 -16.87
CA GLN A 144 7.68 -12.39 -17.28
C GLN A 144 8.59 -13.06 -16.24
N HIS A 145 8.15 -13.13 -14.98
CA HIS A 145 8.97 -13.61 -13.86
C HIS A 145 8.46 -14.89 -13.20
N GLY A 146 7.46 -15.55 -13.81
CA GLY A 146 6.98 -16.88 -13.43
C GLY A 146 5.99 -16.87 -12.27
N PHE A 147 4.86 -17.55 -12.46
CA PHE A 147 3.96 -17.96 -11.40
C PHE A 147 4.54 -19.13 -10.61
#